data_AF-A0A392MJ51-F1
#
_entry.id   AF-A0A392MJ51-F1
#
_cell.length_a   1.000
_cell.length_b   1.000
_cell.length_c   1.000
_cell.angle_alpha   90.00
_cell.angle_beta   90.00
_cell.angle_gamma   90.00
#
_symmetry.space_group_name_H-M   'P 1'
#
loop_
_entity.id
_entity.type
_entity.pdbx_description
1 polymer ?
#
loop_
_entity_poly.entity_id
_entity_poly.type
_entity_poly.pdbx_seq_one_letter_code
_entity_poly.pdbx_strand_id
1 'polypeptide(L)'
;MYQTYDKARNAVALALSPVVRALVDPDGALRDIRNLDSISFSDWFMSKGGTRTSIQKMWDPVAYALGFIDCDNISARCMLTIFALFATKTEASLLRMLKGSPDVYLSGPIRKYITDRGGRFHLRWGCREILYDKSADGSTYVTGLSMSKATAKKIVEADAYVAACDVPGIKRLLPSEWREKKFFNNIYELVGVPVVTVQLRYNGWVTELQNLELSRQLKKATGLDNLLYTPDADFSCFADLALASPEDYYIEGQGSLL
;
A
#
# COMPACT_ATOMS: atom_id res chain seq x y z
N MET A 1 6.64 33.25 -13.16
CA MET A 1 5.48 33.12 -14.07
C MET A 1 5.04 31.65 -14.23
N TYR A 2 5.96 30.72 -14.50
CA TYR A 2 5.66 29.27 -14.63
C TYR A 2 5.03 28.63 -13.38
N GLN A 3 5.53 28.91 -12.18
CA GLN A 3 5.02 28.29 -10.94
C GLN A 3 3.57 28.69 -10.60
N THR A 4 3.18 29.94 -10.84
CA THR A 4 1.80 30.41 -10.60
C THR A 4 0.84 29.82 -11.63
N TYR A 5 1.28 29.68 -12.87
CA TYR A 5 0.52 29.04 -13.93
C TYR A 5 0.27 27.55 -13.64
N ASP A 6 1.31 26.81 -13.21
CA ASP A 6 1.18 25.40 -12.83
C ASP A 6 0.21 25.22 -11.66
N LYS A 7 0.31 26.05 -10.61
CA LYS A 7 -0.63 26.04 -9.47
C LYS A 7 -2.08 26.27 -9.94
N ALA A 8 -2.31 27.22 -10.83
CA ALA A 8 -3.65 27.50 -11.36
C ALA A 8 -4.19 26.33 -12.18
N ARG A 9 -3.36 25.72 -13.04
CA ARG A 9 -3.74 24.53 -13.81
C ARG A 9 -4.06 23.33 -12.94
N ASN A 10 -3.26 23.11 -11.89
CA ASN A 10 -3.51 22.06 -10.93
C ASN A 10 -4.85 22.25 -10.20
N ALA A 11 -5.15 23.48 -9.77
CA ALA A 11 -6.43 23.81 -9.14
C ALA A 11 -7.62 23.57 -10.09
N VAL A 12 -7.50 23.95 -11.37
CA VAL A 12 -8.55 23.69 -12.38
C VAL A 12 -8.75 22.18 -12.57
N ALA A 13 -7.67 21.41 -12.71
CA ALA A 13 -7.77 19.97 -12.90
C ALA A 13 -8.47 19.28 -11.70
N LEU A 14 -8.15 19.69 -10.48
CA LEU A 14 -8.79 19.19 -9.27
C LEU A 14 -10.23 19.68 -9.12
N ALA A 15 -10.55 20.92 -9.51
CA ALA A 15 -11.92 21.44 -9.48
C ALA A 15 -12.85 20.71 -10.46
N LEU A 16 -12.32 20.22 -11.58
CA LEU A 16 -13.04 19.43 -12.58
C LEU A 16 -13.04 17.92 -12.28
N SER A 17 -12.51 17.54 -11.12
CA SER A 17 -12.41 16.14 -10.69
C SER A 17 -13.72 15.64 -10.09
N PRO A 18 -14.05 14.34 -10.26
CA PRO A 18 -15.09 13.67 -9.47
C PRO A 18 -14.89 13.82 -7.95
N VAL A 19 -13.68 14.15 -7.48
CA VAL A 19 -13.38 14.45 -6.08
C VAL A 19 -14.24 15.59 -5.54
N VAL A 20 -14.55 16.62 -6.35
CA VAL A 20 -15.44 17.71 -5.92
C VAL A 20 -16.87 17.21 -5.71
N ARG A 21 -17.36 16.33 -6.61
CA ARG A 21 -18.65 15.67 -6.45
C ARG A 21 -18.71 14.87 -5.14
N ALA A 22 -17.60 14.27 -4.71
CA ALA A 22 -17.54 13.48 -3.49
C ALA A 22 -17.93 14.27 -2.23
N LEU A 23 -17.79 15.60 -2.23
CA LEU A 23 -18.20 16.47 -1.12
C LEU A 23 -19.72 16.52 -0.90
N VAL A 24 -20.52 16.19 -1.92
CA VAL A 24 -22.00 16.26 -1.89
C VAL A 24 -22.64 14.91 -2.19
N ASP A 25 -22.05 14.13 -3.10
CA ASP A 25 -22.51 12.80 -3.53
C ASP A 25 -21.30 11.84 -3.60
N PRO A 26 -20.86 11.30 -2.44
CA PRO A 26 -19.73 10.36 -2.37
C PRO A 26 -19.91 9.11 -3.24
N ASP A 27 -21.11 8.54 -3.25
CA ASP A 27 -21.39 7.31 -4.00
C ASP A 27 -21.36 7.54 -5.51
N GLY A 28 -21.94 8.65 -5.97
CA GLY A 28 -21.89 9.05 -7.37
C GLY A 28 -20.47 9.38 -7.83
N ALA A 29 -19.68 10.07 -6.99
CA ALA A 29 -18.27 10.31 -7.27
C ALA A 29 -17.47 9.01 -7.40
N LEU A 30 -17.69 8.03 -6.52
CA LEU A 30 -17.01 6.73 -6.62
C LEU A 30 -17.44 5.94 -7.86
N ARG A 31 -18.69 6.08 -8.34
CA ARG A 31 -19.11 5.51 -9.64
C ARG A 31 -18.37 6.14 -10.80
N ASP A 32 -18.27 7.47 -10.81
CA ASP A 32 -17.53 8.18 -11.86
C ASP A 32 -16.04 7.80 -11.85
N ILE A 33 -15.43 7.73 -10.66
CA ILE A 33 -14.02 7.33 -10.48
C ILE A 33 -13.79 5.89 -10.99
N ARG A 34 -14.72 4.96 -10.77
CA ARG A 34 -14.61 3.58 -11.29
C ARG A 34 -14.58 3.51 -12.81
N ASN A 35 -15.19 4.47 -13.51
CA ASN A 35 -15.15 4.52 -14.98
C ASN A 35 -13.80 5.00 -15.53
N LEU A 36 -12.87 5.42 -14.66
CA LEU A 36 -11.54 5.90 -15.02
C LEU A 36 -10.45 4.84 -14.79
N ASP A 37 -10.82 3.57 -14.64
CA ASP A 37 -9.87 2.50 -14.33
C ASP A 37 -8.89 2.21 -15.48
N SER A 38 -9.34 2.43 -16.72
CA SER A 38 -8.62 2.10 -17.96
C SER A 38 -7.75 3.24 -18.49
N ILE A 39 -7.59 4.34 -17.75
CA ILE A 39 -6.75 5.48 -18.15
C ILE A 39 -5.69 5.73 -17.07
N SER A 40 -4.51 6.16 -17.49
CA SER A 40 -3.47 6.59 -16.55
C SER A 40 -3.88 7.87 -15.83
N PHE A 41 -3.32 8.11 -14.64
CA PHE A 41 -3.54 9.37 -13.95
C PHE A 41 -2.99 10.55 -14.75
N SER A 42 -1.85 10.38 -15.44
CA SER A 42 -1.30 11.38 -16.35
C SER A 42 -2.26 11.76 -17.46
N ASP A 43 -2.83 10.80 -18.18
CA ASP A 43 -3.77 11.07 -19.28
C ASP A 43 -5.00 11.80 -18.77
N TRP A 44 -5.54 11.34 -17.64
CA TRP A 44 -6.66 12.01 -16.98
C TRP A 44 -6.30 13.46 -16.61
N PHE A 45 -5.17 13.67 -15.91
CA PHE A 45 -4.78 14.98 -15.39
C PHE A 45 -4.49 15.98 -16.51
N MET A 46 -3.79 15.55 -17.56
CA MET A 46 -3.52 16.36 -18.74
C MET A 46 -4.82 16.71 -19.50
N SER A 47 -5.77 15.78 -19.59
CA SER A 47 -7.09 16.05 -20.21
C SER A 47 -7.90 17.13 -19.47
N LYS A 48 -7.61 17.37 -18.19
CA LYS A 48 -8.23 18.42 -17.37
C LYS A 48 -7.43 19.73 -17.35
N GLY A 49 -6.43 19.86 -18.22
CA GLY A 49 -5.58 21.05 -18.34
C GLY A 49 -4.41 21.08 -17.36
N GLY A 50 -4.09 19.97 -16.71
CA GLY A 50 -2.88 19.80 -15.92
C GLY A 50 -1.60 19.95 -16.74
N THR A 51 -0.45 20.04 -16.06
CA THR A 51 0.86 20.19 -16.69
C THR A 51 1.80 19.06 -16.33
N ARG A 52 2.72 18.73 -17.25
CA ARG A 52 3.75 17.69 -17.01
C ARG A 52 4.66 18.02 -15.83
N THR A 53 4.99 19.31 -15.65
CA THR A 53 5.75 19.77 -14.48
C THR A 53 5.02 19.45 -13.18
N SER A 54 3.70 19.65 -13.11
CA SER A 54 2.90 19.31 -11.93
C SER A 54 2.89 17.79 -11.68
N ILE A 55 2.83 16.99 -12.75
CA ILE A 55 2.94 15.53 -12.64
C ILE A 55 4.28 15.17 -11.98
N GLN A 56 5.38 15.61 -12.57
CA GLN A 56 6.73 15.24 -12.11
C GLN A 56 7.06 15.76 -10.69
N LYS A 57 6.65 16.99 -10.37
CA LYS A 57 7.04 17.63 -9.10
C LYS A 57 6.08 17.41 -7.94
N MET A 58 4.86 16.95 -8.20
CA MET A 58 3.84 16.77 -7.16
C MET A 58 3.16 15.40 -7.24
N TRP A 59 2.67 15.00 -8.40
CA TRP A 59 1.84 13.80 -8.50
C TRP A 59 2.63 12.50 -8.54
N ASP A 60 3.79 12.47 -9.20
CA ASP A 60 4.68 11.31 -9.22
C ASP A 60 5.16 10.92 -7.82
N PRO A 61 5.65 11.84 -6.96
CA PRO A 61 5.95 11.52 -5.56
C PRO A 61 4.80 10.85 -4.82
N VAL A 62 3.56 11.33 -5.03
CA VAL A 62 2.37 10.77 -4.39
C VAL A 62 2.01 9.41 -4.99
N ALA A 63 2.10 9.23 -6.31
CA ALA A 63 1.87 7.96 -6.97
C ALA A 63 2.88 6.89 -6.51
N TYR A 64 4.16 7.25 -6.41
CA TYR A 64 5.19 6.37 -5.87
C TYR A 64 4.97 6.01 -4.40
N ALA A 65 4.50 6.96 -3.58
CA ALA A 65 4.15 6.71 -2.19
C ALA A 65 2.98 5.73 -2.03
N LEU A 66 2.01 5.77 -2.94
CA LEU A 66 0.77 5.00 -2.85
C LEU A 66 0.87 3.63 -3.53
N GLY A 67 1.53 3.55 -4.68
CA GLY A 67 1.54 2.37 -5.55
C GLY A 67 2.91 1.99 -6.10
N PHE A 68 3.98 2.72 -5.74
CA PHE A 68 5.35 2.47 -6.21
C PHE A 68 5.54 2.52 -7.73
N ILE A 69 4.64 3.19 -8.45
CA ILE A 69 4.69 3.45 -9.88
C ILE A 69 4.31 4.91 -10.16
N ASP A 70 4.76 5.44 -11.30
CA ASP A 70 4.53 6.82 -11.71
C ASP A 70 3.09 7.08 -12.18
N CYS A 71 2.78 8.34 -12.48
CA CYS A 71 1.46 8.75 -12.95
C CYS A 71 1.12 8.26 -14.37
N ASP A 72 2.11 7.88 -15.18
CA ASP A 72 1.91 7.34 -16.53
C ASP A 72 1.43 5.88 -16.47
N ASN A 73 1.80 5.16 -15.41
CA ASN A 73 1.46 3.75 -15.24
C ASN A 73 0.34 3.50 -14.22
N ILE A 74 0.14 4.40 -13.26
CA ILE A 74 -0.94 4.25 -12.27
C ILE A 74 -2.30 4.60 -12.86
N SER A 75 -3.31 3.79 -12.56
CA SER A 75 -4.69 4.07 -12.95
C SER A 75 -5.22 5.35 -12.29
N ALA A 76 -5.92 6.19 -13.04
CA ALA A 76 -6.58 7.38 -12.51
C ALA A 76 -7.58 7.04 -11.40
N ARG A 77 -8.26 5.88 -11.51
CA ARG A 77 -9.15 5.36 -10.47
C ARG A 77 -8.45 5.23 -9.13
N CYS A 78 -7.24 4.68 -9.11
CA CYS A 78 -6.47 4.42 -7.89
C CYS A 78 -6.21 5.74 -7.15
N MET A 79 -5.61 6.71 -7.85
CA MET A 79 -5.27 8.02 -7.30
C MET A 79 -6.52 8.78 -6.85
N LEU A 80 -7.54 8.89 -7.71
CA LEU A 80 -8.74 9.68 -7.42
C LEU A 80 -9.59 9.11 -6.28
N THR A 81 -9.56 7.79 -6.07
CA THR A 81 -10.25 7.18 -4.91
C THR A 81 -9.66 7.67 -3.59
N ILE A 82 -8.32 7.78 -3.51
CA ILE A 82 -7.63 8.24 -2.31
C ILE A 82 -7.90 9.73 -2.07
N PHE A 83 -7.88 10.55 -3.13
CA PHE A 83 -8.22 11.97 -2.99
C PHE A 83 -9.69 12.20 -2.64
N ALA A 84 -10.61 11.36 -3.12
CA ALA A 84 -12.00 11.41 -2.69
C ALA A 84 -12.12 11.10 -1.19
N LEU A 85 -11.34 10.14 -0.67
CA LEU A 85 -11.29 9.85 0.76
C LEU A 85 -10.76 11.06 1.57
N PHE A 86 -9.65 11.67 1.14
CA PHE A 86 -9.07 12.84 1.80
C PHE A 86 -9.98 14.06 1.75
N ALA A 87 -10.70 14.26 0.65
CA ALA A 87 -11.64 15.37 0.51
C ALA A 87 -12.88 15.22 1.41
N THR A 88 -13.34 13.98 1.64
CA THR A 88 -14.59 13.71 2.37
C THR A 88 -14.42 13.43 3.85
N LYS A 89 -13.21 13.05 4.29
CA LYS A 89 -12.89 12.76 5.69
C LYS A 89 -11.78 13.67 6.19
N THR A 90 -12.14 14.61 7.06
CA THR A 90 -11.24 15.64 7.62
C THR A 90 -9.99 15.07 8.29
N GLU A 91 -10.09 13.91 8.93
CA GLU A 91 -8.95 13.26 9.59
C GLU A 91 -8.21 12.25 8.70
N ALA A 92 -8.71 11.96 7.48
CA ALA A 92 -8.12 10.91 6.65
C ALA A 92 -6.73 11.27 6.10
N SER A 93 -6.36 12.56 6.09
CA SER A 93 -5.01 13.01 5.75
C SER A 93 -4.00 12.92 6.89
N LEU A 94 -4.44 12.59 8.11
CA LEU A 94 -3.54 12.41 9.25
C LEU A 94 -2.83 11.06 9.16
N LEU A 95 -1.53 11.10 8.87
CA LEU A 95 -0.68 9.92 8.82
C LEU A 95 -0.23 9.54 10.23
N ARG A 96 -0.53 8.30 10.64
CA ARG A 96 -0.12 7.74 11.92
C ARG A 96 0.78 6.55 11.67
N MET A 97 1.97 6.57 12.27
CA MET A 97 2.93 5.48 12.18
C MET A 97 2.75 4.54 13.37
N LEU A 98 3.07 3.26 13.17
CA LEU A 98 3.06 2.30 14.25
C LEU A 98 4.25 2.56 15.17
N LYS A 99 3.99 2.64 16.48
CA LYS A 99 5.02 2.99 17.47
C LYS A 99 6.20 2.01 17.58
N GLY A 100 6.12 0.87 16.89
CA GLY A 100 7.11 -0.18 16.87
C GLY A 100 6.77 -1.24 15.82
N SER A 101 7.38 -2.42 15.95
CA SER A 101 7.23 -3.59 15.10
C SER A 101 5.76 -3.96 14.88
N PRO A 102 5.34 -4.14 13.62
CA PRO A 102 4.01 -4.66 13.30
C PRO A 102 3.69 -6.01 13.94
N ASP A 103 4.69 -6.87 14.20
CA ASP A 103 4.43 -8.14 14.90
C ASP A 103 3.96 -7.92 16.35
N VAL A 104 4.53 -6.93 17.05
CA VAL A 104 4.21 -6.66 18.45
C VAL A 104 2.94 -5.82 18.58
N TYR A 105 2.79 -4.80 17.75
CA TYR A 105 1.77 -3.77 17.96
C TYR A 105 0.55 -3.86 17.02
N LEU A 106 0.57 -4.76 16.03
CA LEU A 106 -0.57 -4.99 15.14
C LEU A 106 -0.95 -6.47 15.06
N SER A 107 -0.07 -7.31 14.52
CA SER A 107 -0.34 -8.72 14.28
C SER A 107 -0.42 -9.53 15.58
N GLY A 108 0.37 -9.18 16.59
CA GLY A 108 0.41 -9.84 17.90
C GLY A 108 -0.91 -9.75 18.65
N PRO A 109 -1.50 -8.55 18.84
CA PRO A 109 -2.82 -8.39 19.43
C PRO A 109 -3.92 -9.14 18.67
N ILE A 110 -3.89 -9.11 17.34
CA ILE A 110 -4.83 -9.86 16.49
C ILE A 110 -4.68 -11.37 16.72
N ARG A 111 -3.44 -11.88 16.71
CA ARG A 111 -3.13 -13.29 16.99
C ARG A 111 -3.66 -13.70 18.36
N LYS A 112 -3.39 -12.89 19.39
CA LYS A 112 -3.87 -13.15 20.76
C LYS A 112 -5.39 -13.22 20.80
N TYR A 113 -6.08 -12.25 20.23
CA TYR A 113 -7.54 -12.20 20.19
C TYR A 113 -8.16 -13.47 19.57
N ILE A 114 -7.56 -13.96 18.48
CA ILE A 114 -7.97 -15.17 17.77
C ILE A 114 -7.68 -16.42 18.62
N THR A 115 -6.49 -16.54 19.21
CA THR A 115 -6.11 -17.70 20.02
C THR A 115 -6.91 -17.79 21.32
N ASP A 116 -7.19 -16.67 21.99
CA ASP A 116 -8.06 -16.63 23.18
C ASP A 116 -9.47 -17.18 22.90
N ARG A 117 -9.89 -17.20 21.62
CA ARG A 117 -11.19 -17.72 21.15
C ARG A 117 -11.09 -19.11 20.51
N GLY A 118 -9.99 -19.82 20.73
CA GLY A 118 -9.77 -21.17 20.23
C GLY A 118 -9.24 -21.25 18.79
N GLY A 119 -8.94 -20.12 18.15
CA GLY A 119 -8.29 -20.10 16.86
C GLY A 119 -6.86 -20.63 16.91
N ARG A 120 -6.43 -21.34 15.87
CA ARG A 120 -5.14 -22.04 15.81
C ARG A 120 -4.26 -21.50 14.69
N PHE A 121 -3.00 -21.24 14.99
CA PHE A 121 -2.00 -20.82 14.02
C PHE A 121 -1.01 -21.96 13.75
N HIS A 122 -0.92 -22.40 12.50
CA HIS A 122 0.00 -23.46 12.08
C HIS A 122 1.14 -22.89 11.23
N LEU A 123 2.15 -22.33 11.88
CA LEU A 123 3.30 -21.73 11.20
C LEU A 123 4.19 -22.78 10.50
N ARG A 124 4.85 -22.34 9.41
CA ARG A 124 5.76 -23.17 8.59
C ARG A 124 5.09 -24.37 7.91
N TRP A 125 3.76 -24.32 7.72
CA TRP A 125 3.02 -25.28 6.91
C TRP A 125 2.63 -24.61 5.59
N GLY A 126 3.23 -25.06 4.49
CA GLY A 126 2.90 -24.57 3.15
C GLY A 126 1.77 -25.37 2.53
N CYS A 127 0.73 -24.69 2.04
CA CYS A 127 -0.29 -25.28 1.19
C CYS A 127 0.32 -25.59 -0.18
N ARG A 128 0.24 -26.86 -0.59
CA ARG A 128 0.81 -27.36 -1.86
C ARG A 128 -0.23 -27.48 -2.94
N GLU A 129 -1.45 -27.85 -2.56
CA GLU A 129 -2.52 -28.15 -3.49
C GLU A 129 -3.87 -27.94 -2.82
N ILE A 130 -4.82 -27.42 -3.59
CA ILE A 130 -6.24 -27.41 -3.24
C ILE A 130 -6.82 -28.72 -3.77
N LEU A 131 -7.33 -29.56 -2.88
CA LEU A 131 -8.07 -30.76 -3.26
C LEU A 131 -9.52 -30.35 -3.46
N TYR A 132 -10.08 -30.66 -4.63
CA TYR A 132 -11.43 -30.26 -4.98
C TYR A 132 -12.10 -31.33 -5.85
N ASP A 133 -13.44 -31.28 -5.88
CA ASP A 133 -14.25 -32.17 -6.70
C ASP A 133 -15.43 -31.38 -7.30
N LYS A 134 -16.22 -32.03 -8.15
CA LYS A 134 -17.41 -31.49 -8.78
C LYS A 134 -18.66 -32.18 -8.25
N SER A 135 -19.66 -31.38 -7.93
CA SER A 135 -21.01 -31.84 -7.62
C SER A 135 -21.71 -32.31 -8.90
N ALA A 136 -22.82 -33.04 -8.76
CA ALA A 136 -23.63 -33.52 -9.88
C ALA A 136 -24.18 -32.40 -10.78
N ASP A 137 -24.35 -31.19 -10.23
CA ASP A 137 -24.77 -29.98 -10.95
C ASP A 137 -23.60 -29.25 -11.67
N GLY A 138 -22.37 -29.77 -11.57
CA GLY A 138 -21.17 -29.18 -12.14
C GLY A 138 -20.52 -28.08 -11.29
N SER A 139 -21.06 -27.75 -10.12
CA SER A 139 -20.43 -26.82 -9.17
C SER A 139 -19.16 -27.44 -8.58
N THR A 140 -18.18 -26.59 -8.27
CA THR A 140 -16.88 -27.02 -7.72
C THR A 140 -16.87 -26.81 -6.21
N TYR A 141 -16.46 -27.82 -5.44
CA TYR A 141 -16.29 -27.72 -4.00
C TYR A 141 -14.92 -28.23 -3.56
N VAL A 142 -14.36 -27.63 -2.51
CA VAL A 142 -13.05 -27.99 -1.97
C VAL A 142 -13.24 -29.10 -0.94
N THR A 143 -12.48 -30.18 -1.07
CA THR A 143 -12.49 -31.33 -0.15
C THR A 143 -11.39 -31.25 0.89
N GLY A 144 -10.30 -30.52 0.62
CA GLY A 144 -9.23 -30.33 1.59
C GLY A 144 -8.07 -29.50 1.06
N LEU A 145 -7.14 -29.17 1.94
CA LEU A 145 -5.86 -28.54 1.59
C LEU A 145 -4.71 -29.51 1.88
N SER A 146 -3.91 -29.81 0.86
CA SER A 146 -2.68 -30.59 1.01
C SER A 146 -1.59 -29.70 1.58
N MET A 147 -1.18 -29.96 2.82
CA MET A 147 -0.22 -29.16 3.57
C MET A 147 1.08 -29.94 3.79
N SER A 148 2.21 -29.23 3.76
CA SER A 148 3.52 -29.83 4.08
C SER A 148 4.40 -28.95 4.97
N LYS A 149 5.25 -29.60 5.76
CA LYS A 149 6.28 -28.97 6.59
C LYS A 149 7.47 -29.92 6.72
N ALA A 150 8.63 -29.54 6.18
CA ALA A 150 9.79 -30.43 6.09
C ALA A 150 9.40 -31.80 5.50
N THR A 151 9.55 -32.89 6.24
CA THR A 151 9.16 -34.25 5.81
C THR A 151 7.70 -34.61 6.13
N ALA A 152 6.99 -33.79 6.90
CA ALA A 152 5.60 -34.05 7.28
C ALA A 152 4.62 -33.56 6.20
N LYS A 153 3.58 -34.37 5.97
CA LYS A 153 2.44 -34.05 5.10
C LYS A 153 1.14 -34.30 5.85
N LYS A 154 0.11 -33.50 5.59
CA LYS A 154 -1.25 -33.74 6.08
C LYS A 154 -2.25 -33.12 5.12
N ILE A 155 -3.47 -33.65 5.14
CA ILE A 155 -4.63 -33.01 4.53
C ILE A 155 -5.39 -32.29 5.64
N VAL A 156 -5.80 -31.05 5.38
CA VAL A 156 -6.62 -30.27 6.30
C VAL A 156 -8.01 -30.13 5.69
N GLU A 157 -9.01 -30.61 6.43
CA GLU A 157 -10.42 -30.52 6.09
C GLU A 157 -11.12 -29.47 6.97
N ALA A 158 -12.08 -28.76 6.40
CA ALA A 158 -12.86 -27.72 7.06
C ALA A 158 -14.20 -27.50 6.33
N ASP A 159 -15.15 -26.86 7.01
CA ASP A 159 -16.44 -26.47 6.41
C ASP A 159 -16.29 -25.36 5.37
N ALA A 160 -15.24 -24.54 5.48
CA ALA A 160 -14.94 -23.45 4.56
C ALA A 160 -13.43 -23.23 4.42
N TYR A 161 -13.01 -22.79 3.22
CA TYR A 161 -11.61 -22.54 2.88
C TYR A 161 -11.44 -21.12 2.36
N VAL A 162 -10.42 -20.42 2.87
CA VAL A 162 -10.05 -19.07 2.44
C VAL A 162 -8.57 -19.03 2.11
N ALA A 163 -8.25 -18.62 0.88
CA ALA A 163 -6.87 -18.41 0.44
C ALA A 163 -6.50 -16.93 0.52
N ALA A 164 -5.96 -16.51 1.66
CA ALA A 164 -5.44 -15.16 1.87
C ALA A 164 -3.96 -15.07 1.43
N CYS A 165 -3.70 -15.35 0.15
CA CYS A 165 -2.35 -15.32 -0.44
C CYS A 165 -2.07 -14.00 -1.18
N ASP A 166 -0.79 -13.68 -1.33
CA ASP A 166 -0.34 -12.67 -2.29
C ASP A 166 -0.56 -13.12 -3.74
N VAL A 167 -0.39 -12.21 -4.70
CA VAL A 167 -0.64 -12.49 -6.13
C VAL A 167 0.20 -13.68 -6.65
N PRO A 168 1.52 -13.77 -6.40
CA PRO A 168 2.29 -14.96 -6.78
C PRO A 168 1.82 -16.24 -6.07
N GLY A 169 1.50 -16.15 -4.78
CA GLY A 169 1.06 -17.30 -3.98
C GLY A 169 -0.26 -17.87 -4.48
N ILE A 170 -1.26 -17.03 -4.76
CA ILE A 170 -2.56 -17.49 -5.27
C ILE A 170 -2.45 -18.03 -6.69
N LYS A 171 -1.66 -17.40 -7.57
CA LYS A 171 -1.42 -17.90 -8.95
C LYS A 171 -0.80 -19.29 -8.97
N ARG A 172 0.08 -19.59 -8.01
CA ARG A 172 0.69 -20.91 -7.84
C ARG A 172 -0.26 -21.93 -7.24
N LEU A 173 -1.16 -21.49 -6.36
CA LEU A 173 -2.05 -22.39 -5.61
C LEU A 173 -3.32 -22.77 -6.39
N LEU A 174 -3.82 -21.88 -7.25
CA LEU A 174 -5.04 -22.12 -8.02
C LEU A 174 -4.86 -23.29 -9.01
N PRO A 175 -5.80 -24.24 -9.06
CA PRO A 175 -5.82 -25.28 -10.07
C PRO A 175 -5.92 -24.68 -11.48
N SER A 176 -5.19 -25.26 -12.44
CA SER A 176 -5.17 -24.78 -13.82
C SER A 176 -6.55 -24.80 -14.46
N GLU A 177 -7.37 -25.80 -14.14
CA GLU A 177 -8.72 -26.00 -14.66
C GLU A 177 -9.65 -24.86 -14.24
N TRP A 178 -9.41 -24.25 -13.07
CA TRP A 178 -10.25 -23.16 -12.58
C TRP A 178 -10.10 -21.89 -13.43
N ARG A 179 -9.01 -21.78 -14.20
CA ARG A 179 -8.78 -20.66 -15.14
C ARG A 179 -9.77 -20.63 -16.31
N GLU A 180 -10.52 -21.70 -16.56
CA GLU A 180 -11.64 -21.65 -17.51
C GLU A 180 -12.71 -20.63 -17.09
N LYS A 181 -12.83 -20.35 -15.78
CA LYS A 181 -13.74 -19.34 -15.25
C LYS A 181 -13.04 -17.98 -15.26
N LYS A 182 -13.67 -17.00 -15.92
CA LYS A 182 -13.18 -15.60 -16.02
C LYS A 182 -12.76 -15.02 -14.66
N PHE A 183 -13.51 -15.32 -13.60
CA PHE A 183 -13.20 -14.88 -12.23
C PHE A 183 -11.77 -15.24 -11.80
N PHE A 184 -11.38 -16.51 -11.96
CA PHE A 184 -10.03 -16.95 -11.60
C PHE A 184 -8.99 -16.56 -12.65
N ASN A 185 -9.36 -16.53 -13.94
CA ASN A 185 -8.42 -16.11 -14.98
C ASN A 185 -7.97 -14.66 -14.81
N ASN A 186 -8.87 -13.76 -14.40
CA ASN A 186 -8.55 -12.35 -14.17
C ASN A 186 -7.43 -12.14 -13.14
N ILE A 187 -7.22 -13.09 -12.21
CA ILE A 187 -6.11 -13.02 -11.24
C ILE A 187 -4.76 -13.07 -11.96
N TYR A 188 -4.67 -13.71 -13.13
CA TYR A 188 -3.45 -13.84 -13.92
C TYR A 188 -3.02 -12.54 -14.59
N GLU A 189 -3.94 -11.59 -14.77
CA GLU A 189 -3.64 -10.23 -15.25
C GLU A 189 -2.93 -9.36 -14.19
N LEU A 190 -3.00 -9.75 -12.91
CA LEU A 190 -2.38 -9.00 -11.82
C LEU A 190 -0.86 -9.23 -11.78
N VAL A 191 -0.06 -8.19 -11.94
CA VAL A 191 1.41 -8.27 -11.82
C VAL A 191 1.85 -7.45 -10.62
N GLY A 192 2.73 -8.04 -9.80
CA GLY A 192 3.30 -7.34 -8.65
C GLY A 192 4.30 -6.27 -9.10
N VAL A 193 4.24 -5.10 -8.47
CA VAL A 193 5.24 -4.05 -8.63
C VAL A 193 6.45 -4.38 -7.75
N PRO A 194 7.69 -4.39 -8.28
CA PRO A 194 8.88 -4.60 -7.46
C PRO A 194 9.13 -3.40 -6.55
N VAL A 195 9.44 -3.67 -5.28
CA VAL A 195 9.73 -2.64 -4.27
C VAL A 195 10.94 -3.06 -3.45
N VAL A 196 11.79 -2.09 -3.12
CA VAL A 196 12.95 -2.27 -2.24
C VAL A 196 12.79 -1.35 -1.04
N THR A 197 13.01 -1.89 0.16
CA THR A 197 13.10 -1.10 1.40
C THR A 197 14.54 -1.10 1.86
N VAL A 198 15.09 0.10 2.06
CA VAL A 198 16.45 0.30 2.58
C VAL A 198 16.35 0.80 4.02
N GLN A 199 17.13 0.22 4.93
CA GLN A 199 17.26 0.67 6.30
C GLN A 199 18.71 1.06 6.55
N LEU A 200 18.92 2.31 6.97
CA LEU A 200 20.24 2.88 7.26
C LEU A 200 20.28 3.26 8.74
N ARG A 201 21.42 3.02 9.39
CA ARG A 201 21.68 3.35 10.79
C ARG A 201 22.85 4.33 10.89
N TYR A 202 22.75 5.28 11.81
CA TYR A 202 23.67 6.41 11.88
C TYR A 202 24.03 6.68 13.34
N ASN A 203 25.30 7.01 13.59
CA ASN A 203 25.79 7.34 14.94
C ASN A 203 25.24 8.68 15.49
N GLY A 204 24.22 9.28 14.88
CA GLY A 204 23.67 10.57 15.25
C GLY A 204 22.45 10.99 14.42
N TRP A 205 21.87 12.13 14.78
CA TRP A 205 20.58 12.61 14.25
C TRP A 205 20.67 13.03 12.76
N VAL A 206 19.70 12.61 11.93
CA VAL A 206 19.52 13.07 10.55
C VAL A 206 18.26 13.92 10.49
N THR A 207 18.38 15.22 10.75
CA THR A 207 17.19 15.99 11.13
C THR A 207 16.88 17.20 10.27
N GLU A 208 17.81 17.74 9.48
CA GLU A 208 17.62 19.01 8.76
C GLU A 208 18.04 18.92 7.28
N LEU A 209 17.20 19.40 6.36
CA LEU A 209 17.46 19.39 4.92
C LEU A 209 17.80 20.79 4.35
N GLN A 210 17.31 21.85 4.95
CA GLN A 210 17.42 23.21 4.41
C GLN A 210 18.66 23.95 4.92
N ASN A 211 19.05 23.71 6.18
CA ASN A 211 20.21 24.35 6.78
C ASN A 211 21.38 23.38 6.91
N LEU A 212 22.41 23.57 6.08
CA LEU A 212 23.59 22.71 6.02
C LEU A 212 24.41 22.68 7.32
N GLU A 213 24.43 23.77 8.10
CA GLU A 213 25.14 23.78 9.38
C GLU A 213 24.39 22.96 10.44
N LEU A 214 23.06 23.09 10.45
CA LEU A 214 22.19 22.30 11.33
C LEU A 214 22.05 20.83 10.87
N SER A 215 22.21 20.55 9.59
CA SER A 215 22.22 19.15 9.09
C SER A 215 23.50 18.41 9.46
N ARG A 216 24.61 19.13 9.65
CA ARG A 216 25.90 18.57 10.05
C ARG A 216 26.02 18.34 11.56
N GLN A 217 25.18 18.97 12.37
CA GLN A 217 25.19 18.71 13.81
C GLN A 217 24.40 17.44 14.12
N LEU A 218 25.05 16.48 14.76
CA LEU A 218 24.49 15.14 15.00
C LEU A 218 24.01 14.95 16.45
N LYS A 219 24.17 15.98 17.29
CA LYS A 219 24.02 15.88 18.75
C LYS A 219 22.59 16.05 19.26
N LYS A 220 21.77 16.80 18.53
CA LYS A 220 20.36 17.07 18.89
C LYS A 220 19.50 16.97 17.64
N ALA A 221 18.22 16.66 17.81
CA ALA A 221 17.29 16.72 16.69
C ALA A 221 16.93 18.17 16.32
N THR A 222 16.98 18.51 15.03
CA THR A 222 16.62 19.83 14.48
C THR A 222 16.03 19.69 13.09
N GLY A 223 14.83 20.22 12.79
CA GLY A 223 14.26 20.21 11.42
C GLY A 223 13.16 19.16 11.15
N LEU A 224 12.52 18.66 12.23
CA LEU A 224 11.62 17.50 12.26
C LEU A 224 10.59 17.42 11.12
N ASP A 225 10.88 16.57 10.13
CA ASP A 225 9.87 15.87 9.32
C ASP A 225 10.04 14.36 9.56
N ASN A 226 9.00 13.72 10.10
CA ASN A 226 8.99 12.28 10.40
C ASN A 226 8.69 11.39 9.18
N LEU A 227 8.23 12.01 8.09
CA LEU A 227 7.83 11.35 6.87
C LEU A 227 7.99 12.32 5.70
N LEU A 228 8.83 11.94 4.73
CA LEU A 228 9.15 12.76 3.57
C LEU A 228 8.79 12.03 2.29
N TYR A 229 8.27 12.79 1.33
CA TYR A 229 8.10 12.41 -0.06
C TYR A 229 8.89 13.40 -0.89
N THR A 230 9.63 12.92 -1.90
CA THR A 230 10.49 13.78 -2.69
C THR A 230 10.35 13.49 -4.18
N PRO A 231 10.24 14.53 -5.04
CA PRO A 231 10.36 14.39 -6.49
C PRO A 231 11.82 14.35 -6.95
N ASP A 232 12.77 14.63 -6.06
CA ASP A 232 14.16 14.92 -6.42
C ASP A 232 15.15 13.86 -5.88
N ALA A 233 14.66 12.70 -5.46
CA ALA A 233 15.50 11.56 -5.09
C ALA A 233 14.94 10.24 -5.64
N ASP A 234 15.79 9.22 -5.68
CA ASP A 234 15.45 7.89 -6.19
C ASP A 234 14.58 7.04 -5.22
N PHE A 235 14.18 7.60 -4.08
CA PHE A 235 13.28 6.95 -3.13
C PHE A 235 11.95 7.70 -3.06
N SER A 236 10.86 6.94 -2.97
CA SER A 236 9.51 7.48 -2.93
C SER A 236 9.13 8.06 -1.58
N CYS A 237 9.63 7.44 -0.50
CA CYS A 237 9.25 7.76 0.86
C CYS A 237 10.43 7.53 1.81
N PHE A 238 10.62 8.45 2.74
CA PHE A 238 11.55 8.32 3.86
C PHE A 238 10.79 8.51 5.17
N ALA A 239 11.08 7.69 6.17
CA ALA A 239 10.57 7.86 7.52
C ALA A 239 11.71 7.69 8.52
N ASP A 240 11.82 8.62 9.46
CA ASP A 240 12.75 8.48 10.57
C ASP A 240 12.14 7.54 11.62
N LEU A 241 12.61 6.29 11.65
CA LEU A 241 12.10 5.25 12.55
C LEU A 241 12.32 5.59 14.01
N ALA A 242 13.31 6.42 14.31
CA ALA A 242 13.54 7.05 15.60
C ALA A 242 12.23 7.67 16.14
N LEU A 243 11.61 8.50 15.30
CA LEU A 243 10.46 9.31 15.66
C LEU A 243 9.15 8.57 15.39
N ALA A 244 9.09 7.83 14.29
CA ALA A 244 7.90 7.12 13.84
C ALA A 244 7.63 5.85 14.65
N SER A 245 8.67 5.17 15.14
CA SER A 245 8.59 3.88 15.83
C SER A 245 9.48 3.81 17.09
N PRO A 246 9.32 4.74 18.05
CA PRO A 246 10.27 4.96 19.14
C PRO A 246 10.39 3.81 20.14
N GLU A 247 9.44 2.87 20.18
CA GLU A 247 9.47 1.74 21.13
C GLU A 247 10.50 0.68 20.76
N ASP A 248 10.81 0.53 19.47
CA ASP A 248 11.72 -0.51 18.97
C ASP A 248 13.00 0.06 18.33
N TYR A 249 13.01 1.35 18.01
CA TYR A 249 14.09 2.01 17.27
C TYR A 249 14.69 3.14 18.11
N TYR A 250 15.43 2.77 19.18
CA TYR A 250 16.10 3.72 20.08
C TYR A 250 17.40 3.18 20.70
N ILE A 251 18.22 4.09 21.24
CA ILE A 251 19.37 3.80 22.10
C ILE A 251 19.04 4.25 23.53
N GLU A 252 19.17 3.32 24.48
CA GLU A 252 18.90 3.57 25.89
C GLU A 252 19.75 4.75 26.42
N GLY A 253 19.09 5.71 27.07
CA GLY A 253 19.74 6.93 27.57
C GLY A 253 20.09 7.99 26.51
N GLN A 254 19.90 7.72 25.22
CA GLN A 254 20.19 8.66 24.12
C GLN A 254 18.95 9.08 23.30
N GLY A 255 17.78 8.55 23.65
CA GLY A 255 16.55 8.74 22.88
C GLY A 255 16.58 7.92 21.60
N SER A 256 15.77 8.29 20.61
CA SER A 256 15.55 7.44 19.43
C SER A 256 16.68 7.47 18.39
N LEU A 257 17.92 7.64 18.81
CA LEU A 257 19.08 7.41 17.94
C LEU A 257 19.27 5.91 17.70
N LEU A 258 19.81 5.50 16.54
CA LEU A 258 20.10 4.11 16.18
C LEU A 258 21.46 3.91 15.51
#